data_AF-A0A924GGH0-F1
#
_entry.id   AF-A0A924GGH0-F1
#
_cell.length_a   1.000
_cell.length_b   1.000
_cell.length_c   1.000
_cell.angle_alpha   90.00
_cell.angle_beta   90.00
_cell.angle_gamma   90.00
#
_symmetry.space_group_name_H-M   'P 1'
#
loop_
_entity.id
_entity.type
_entity.pdbx_description
1 polymer ?
#
loop_
_entity_poly.entity_id
_entity_poly.type
_entity_poly.pdbx_seq_one_letter_code
_entity_poly.pdbx_strand_id
1 'polypeptide(L)'
;MNAEELRQPKLLLFDVNETLSDMSPLSECLEAVGAPPGLVTPWFAGVLRDGFALTVAGGSATFVDLAAQGLQRSFSKVQLNCTIAQAVAQVMEGFADLSLHADVASGLRRLRAGGVRIVTL
;
A
#
# COMPACT_ATOMS: atom_id res chain seq x y z
N MET A 1 -15.46 -41.67 2.64
CA MET A 1 -15.49 -40.65 1.57
C MET A 1 -14.84 -39.42 2.15
N ASN A 2 -13.56 -39.20 1.85
CA ASN A 2 -12.75 -38.20 2.56
C ASN A 2 -13.06 -36.82 2.01
N ALA A 3 -13.34 -35.88 2.92
CA ALA A 3 -13.63 -34.50 2.61
C ALA A 3 -12.48 -33.90 1.79
N GLU A 4 -12.80 -33.57 0.54
CA GLU A 4 -12.12 -32.63 -0.32
C GLU A 4 -10.59 -32.79 -0.43
N GLU A 5 -10.14 -33.50 -1.47
CA GLU A 5 -8.93 -33.11 -2.18
C GLU A 5 -9.09 -31.64 -2.63
N LEU A 6 -8.74 -30.71 -1.76
CA LEU A 6 -8.65 -29.28 -2.09
C LEU A 6 -7.66 -29.19 -3.24
N ARG A 7 -8.17 -28.96 -4.46
CA ARG A 7 -7.33 -28.82 -5.65
C ARG A 7 -6.34 -27.69 -5.38
N GLN A 8 -5.06 -28.04 -5.32
CA GLN A 8 -4.02 -27.04 -5.12
C GLN A 8 -4.06 -26.01 -6.26
N PRO A 9 -4.12 -24.70 -5.96
CA PRO A 9 -4.18 -23.69 -7.00
C PRO A 9 -2.91 -23.72 -7.84
N LYS A 10 -3.05 -23.64 -9.17
CA LYS A 10 -1.92 -23.59 -10.11
C LYS A 10 -1.26 -22.21 -10.18
N LEU A 11 -1.96 -21.18 -9.74
CA LEU A 11 -1.55 -19.78 -9.77
C LEU A 11 -2.18 -19.03 -8.59
N LEU A 12 -1.37 -18.22 -7.92
CA LEU A 12 -1.80 -17.25 -6.91
C LEU A 12 -1.41 -15.85 -7.40
N LEU A 13 -2.36 -14.92 -7.32
CA LEU A 13 -2.16 -13.51 -7.59
C LEU A 13 -2.18 -12.79 -6.24
N PHE A 14 -1.11 -12.06 -5.94
CA PHE A 14 -1.00 -11.28 -4.73
C PHE A 14 -1.20 -9.81 -5.04
N ASP A 15 -2.09 -9.18 -4.29
CA ASP A 15 -1.98 -7.74 -4.08
C ASP A 15 -0.66 -7.41 -3.36
N VAL A 16 -0.14 -6.19 -3.53
CA VAL A 16 1.18 -5.79 -3.04
C VAL A 16 1.07 -4.88 -1.83
N ASN A 17 0.41 -3.74 -2.00
CA ASN A 17 0.35 -2.70 -0.99
C ASN A 17 -0.46 -3.20 0.21
N GLU A 18 0.05 -3.06 1.43
CA GLU A 18 -0.54 -3.59 2.67
C GLU A 18 -0.56 -5.13 2.77
N THR A 19 -0.85 -5.85 1.68
CA THR A 19 -0.89 -7.32 1.65
C THR A 19 0.50 -7.96 1.77
N LEU A 20 1.46 -7.53 0.93
CA LEU A 20 2.84 -8.00 0.98
C LEU A 20 3.74 -7.00 1.71
N SER A 21 3.52 -5.71 1.47
CA SER A 21 4.28 -4.63 2.08
C SER A 21 3.73 -4.27 3.45
N ASP A 22 4.62 -4.12 4.43
CA ASP A 22 4.28 -3.59 5.75
C ASP A 22 4.14 -2.07 5.70
N MET A 23 2.94 -1.59 5.99
CA MET A 23 2.59 -0.16 5.99
C MET A 23 2.91 0.53 7.32
N SER A 24 3.28 -0.22 8.37
CA SER A 24 3.53 0.32 9.71
C SER A 24 4.56 1.45 9.75
N PRO A 25 5.67 1.44 8.96
CA PRO A 25 6.68 2.51 8.99
C PRO A 25 6.15 3.87 8.51
N LEU A 26 5.06 3.92 7.75
CA LEU A 26 4.49 5.19 7.28
C LEU A 26 4.00 6.09 8.41
N SER A 27 3.64 5.51 9.55
CA SER A 27 3.25 6.29 10.73
C SER A 27 4.42 7.16 11.20
N GLU A 28 5.62 6.59 11.21
CA GLU A 28 6.86 7.29 11.58
C GLU A 28 7.22 8.36 10.53
N CYS A 29 7.02 8.06 9.23
CA CYS A 29 7.23 9.03 8.16
C CYS A 29 6.31 10.26 8.32
N LEU A 30 5.05 10.06 8.73
CA LEU A 30 4.10 11.14 8.99
C LEU A 30 4.50 11.96 10.22
N GLU A 31 4.89 11.30 11.31
CA GLU A 31 5.36 11.98 12.52
C GLU A 31 6.58 12.85 12.24
N ALA A 32 7.53 12.37 11.44
CA ALA A 32 8.74 13.10 11.08
C ALA A 32 8.45 14.45 10.39
N VAL A 33 7.36 14.53 9.63
CA VAL A 33 6.94 15.78 8.95
C VAL A 33 5.99 16.63 9.80
N GLY A 34 5.67 16.21 11.04
CA GLY A 34 4.77 16.89 11.97
C GLY A 34 3.28 16.53 11.78
N ALA A 35 2.99 15.51 10.96
CA ALA A 35 1.64 15.04 10.75
C ALA A 35 1.24 13.96 11.78
N PRO A 36 -0.06 13.86 12.15
CA PRO A 36 -0.52 12.79 13.03
C PRO A 36 -0.26 11.40 12.41
N PRO A 37 0.32 10.43 13.16
CA PRO A 37 0.62 9.09 12.65
C PRO A 37 -0.64 8.36 12.16
N GLY A 38 -1.77 8.57 12.85
CA GLY A 38 -3.05 7.98 12.50
C GLY A 38 -3.63 8.45 11.16
N LEU A 39 -2.97 9.36 10.43
CA LEU A 39 -3.39 9.76 9.09
C LEU A 39 -3.10 8.70 8.02
N VAL A 40 -2.25 7.70 8.26
CA VAL A 40 -1.96 6.64 7.25
C VAL A 40 -3.25 5.97 6.77
N THR A 41 -4.09 5.50 7.70
CA THR A 41 -5.33 4.78 7.39
C THR A 41 -6.33 5.62 6.58
N PRO A 42 -6.77 6.82 7.02
CA PRO A 42 -7.71 7.62 6.25
C PRO A 42 -7.10 8.15 4.93
N TRP A 43 -5.79 8.37 4.87
CA TRP A 43 -5.11 8.72 3.62
C TRP A 43 -5.17 7.58 2.61
N PHE A 44 -4.72 6.37 2.99
CA PHE A 44 -4.68 5.22 2.09
C PHE A 44 -6.08 4.81 1.62
N ALA A 45 -7.06 4.81 2.53
CA ALA A 45 -8.47 4.61 2.17
C ALA A 45 -8.97 5.68 1.18
N GLY A 46 -8.51 6.93 1.33
CA GLY A 46 -8.77 8.01 0.39
C GLY A 46 -8.18 7.77 -0.99
N VAL A 47 -6.96 7.24 -1.09
CA VAL A 47 -6.31 6.89 -2.36
C VAL A 47 -7.14 5.85 -3.12
N LEU A 48 -7.56 4.77 -2.44
CA LEU A 48 -8.39 3.73 -3.05
C LEU A 48 -9.75 4.26 -3.50
N ARG A 49 -10.43 5.04 -2.63
CA ARG A 49 -11.71 5.68 -2.95
C ARG A 49 -11.60 6.55 -4.21
N ASP A 50 -10.57 7.39 -4.27
CA ASP A 50 -10.40 8.33 -5.38
C ASP A 50 -10.05 7.58 -6.69
N GLY A 51 -9.29 6.48 -6.61
CA GLY A 51 -9.03 5.58 -7.75
C GLY A 51 -10.29 4.87 -8.26
N PHE A 52 -11.13 4.36 -7.35
CA PHE A 52 -12.42 3.78 -7.72
C PHE A 52 -13.34 4.81 -8.38
N ALA A 53 -13.46 6.00 -7.79
CA ALA A 53 -14.28 7.08 -8.33
C ALA A 53 -13.81 7.50 -9.73
N LEU A 54 -12.50 7.63 -9.93
CA LEU A 54 -11.95 8.00 -11.23
C LEU A 54 -12.22 6.93 -12.30
N THR A 55 -12.07 5.65 -11.93
CA THR A 55 -12.36 4.52 -12.82
C THR A 55 -13.83 4.51 -13.24
N VAL A 56 -14.75 4.70 -12.28
CA VAL A 56 -16.20 4.79 -12.56
C VAL A 56 -16.53 6.00 -13.44
N ALA A 57 -15.80 7.11 -13.29
CA ALA A 57 -15.94 8.30 -14.13
C ALA A 57 -15.31 8.15 -15.53
N GLY A 58 -14.74 6.99 -15.87
CA GLY A 58 -14.09 6.73 -17.16
C GLY A 58 -12.69 7.34 -17.30
N GLY A 59 -12.09 7.81 -16.20
CA GLY A 59 -10.74 8.32 -16.15
C GLY A 59 -9.73 7.29 -15.68
N SER A 60 -8.44 7.65 -15.74
CA SER A 60 -7.35 6.89 -15.15
C SER A 60 -6.26 7.83 -14.62
N ALA A 61 -5.56 7.38 -13.59
CA ALA A 61 -4.39 8.04 -13.02
C ALA A 61 -3.46 6.96 -12.45
N THR A 62 -2.19 7.30 -12.23
CA THR A 62 -1.29 6.38 -11.54
C THR A 62 -1.60 6.36 -10.05
N PHE A 63 -1.27 5.25 -9.38
CA PHE A 63 -1.37 5.16 -7.93
C PHE A 63 -0.54 6.26 -7.25
N VAL A 64 0.67 6.51 -7.74
CA VAL A 64 1.60 7.52 -7.21
C VAL A 64 0.98 8.92 -7.27
N ASP A 65 0.31 9.27 -8.37
CA ASP A 65 -0.36 10.57 -8.50
C ASP A 65 -1.50 10.73 -7.48
N LEU A 66 -2.35 9.70 -7.34
CA LEU A 66 -3.46 9.72 -6.39
C LEU A 66 -2.97 9.76 -4.93
N ALA A 67 -1.92 9.01 -4.62
CA ALA A 67 -1.28 8.94 -3.32
C ALA A 67 -0.68 10.29 -2.91
N ALA A 68 0.12 10.91 -3.79
CA ALA A 68 0.74 12.22 -3.56
C ALA A 68 -0.31 13.33 -3.42
N GLN A 69 -1.33 13.35 -4.29
CA GLN A 69 -2.44 14.31 -4.18
C GLN A 69 -3.26 14.09 -2.89
N GLY A 70 -3.44 12.84 -2.47
CA GLY A 70 -4.06 12.49 -1.19
C GLY A 70 -3.30 13.09 -0.01
N LEU A 71 -1.97 12.98 0.02
CA LEU A 71 -1.13 13.59 1.05
C LEU A 71 -1.22 15.12 1.02
N GLN A 72 -1.16 15.74 -0.16
CA GLN A 72 -1.33 17.20 -0.30
C GLN A 72 -2.65 17.68 0.32
N ARG A 73 -3.76 16.96 0.07
CA ARG A 73 -5.07 17.25 0.67
C ARG A 73 -5.04 17.07 2.18
N SER A 74 -4.50 15.96 2.68
CA SER A 74 -4.40 15.65 4.12
C SER A 74 -3.58 16.71 4.87
N PHE A 75 -2.52 17.24 4.26
CA PHE A 75 -1.63 18.21 4.89
C PHE A 75 -2.13 19.66 4.87
N SER A 76 -3.13 19.98 4.04
CA SER A 76 -3.63 21.36 3.88
C SER A 76 -4.09 22.06 5.17
N LYS A 77 -4.42 21.29 6.21
CA LYS A 77 -4.88 21.79 7.53
C LYS A 77 -4.01 21.29 8.69
N VAL A 78 -2.84 20.73 8.39
CA VAL A 78 -1.91 20.19 9.39
C VAL A 78 -0.75 21.15 9.54
N GLN A 79 -0.32 21.40 10.78
CA GLN A 79 0.90 22.16 11.03
C GLN A 79 2.11 21.23 10.82
N LEU A 80 2.80 21.41 9.71
CA LEU A 80 3.97 20.61 9.35
C LEU A 80 5.28 21.26 9.81
N ASN A 81 6.32 20.44 9.92
CA ASN A 81 7.69 20.88 10.21
C ASN A 81 8.42 21.43 8.97
N CYS A 82 7.86 21.23 7.78
CA CYS A 82 8.42 21.62 6.49
C CYS A 82 7.31 22.04 5.51
N THR A 83 7.67 22.37 4.26
CA THR A 83 6.65 22.68 3.25
C THR A 83 5.83 21.43 2.90
N ILE A 84 4.57 21.60 2.48
CA ILE A 84 3.71 20.48 2.02
C ILE A 84 4.42 19.66 0.93
N ALA A 85 5.10 20.31 -0.01
CA ALA A 85 5.82 19.61 -1.08
C ALA A 85 6.93 18.70 -0.54
N GLN A 86 7.71 19.18 0.44
CA GLN A 86 8.76 18.38 1.09
C GLN A 86 8.16 17.24 1.91
N ALA A 87 7.10 17.49 2.67
CA ALA A 87 6.42 16.47 3.45
C ALA A 87 5.86 15.35 2.57
N VAL A 88 5.23 15.70 1.45
CA VAL A 88 4.71 14.73 0.48
C VAL A 88 5.86 13.91 -0.11
N ALA A 89 6.95 14.55 -0.53
CA ALA A 89 8.10 13.84 -1.07
C ALA A 89 8.68 12.84 -0.08
N GLN A 90 8.89 13.25 1.18
CA GLN A 90 9.45 12.40 2.23
C GLN A 90 8.55 11.19 2.56
N VAL A 91 7.23 11.38 2.64
CA VAL A 91 6.30 10.27 2.92
C VAL A 91 6.17 9.34 1.72
N MET A 92 6.19 9.86 0.49
CA MET A 92 6.16 9.04 -0.72
C MET A 92 7.46 8.25 -0.92
N GLU A 93 8.61 8.79 -0.52
CA GLU A 93 9.88 8.07 -0.46
C GLU A 93 9.80 6.92 0.55
N GLY A 94 9.31 7.20 1.76
CA GLY A 94 9.06 6.17 2.77
C GLY A 94 8.09 5.07 2.31
N PHE A 95 7.08 5.43 1.51
CA PHE A 95 6.16 4.46 0.90
C PHE A 95 6.86 3.56 -0.14
N ALA A 96 7.78 4.11 -0.94
CA ALA A 96 8.52 3.33 -1.94
C ALA A 96 9.49 2.32 -1.32
N ASP A 97 9.99 2.61 -0.12
CA ASP A 97 10.99 1.81 0.60
C ASP A 97 10.39 0.84 1.64
N LEU A 98 9.06 0.65 1.63
CA LEU A 98 8.41 -0.24 2.59
C LEU A 98 8.94 -1.67 2.47
N SER A 99 9.30 -2.23 3.63
CA SER A 99 9.70 -3.62 3.75
C SER A 99 8.50 -4.55 3.63
N LEU A 100 8.75 -5.82 3.33
CA LEU A 100 7.72 -6.85 3.34
C LEU A 100 7.36 -7.26 4.77
N HIS A 101 6.14 -7.75 4.98
CA HIS A 101 5.80 -8.46 6.23
C HIS A 101 6.76 -9.64 6.45
N ALA A 102 7.09 -9.92 7.72
CA ALA A 102 8.14 -10.86 8.09
C ALA A 102 7.91 -12.29 7.57
N ASP A 103 6.66 -12.70 7.38
CA ASP A 103 6.29 -14.03 6.93
C ASP A 103 6.31 -14.18 5.40
N VAL A 104 6.18 -13.10 4.63
CA VAL A 104 6.04 -13.09 3.16
C VAL A 104 7.15 -13.89 2.50
N ALA A 105 8.41 -13.58 2.79
CA ALA A 105 9.52 -14.24 2.09
C ALA A 105 9.56 -15.75 2.34
N SER A 106 9.20 -16.22 3.54
CA SER A 106 9.15 -17.65 3.85
C SER A 106 7.90 -18.32 3.25
N GLY A 107 6.76 -17.65 3.30
CA GLY A 107 5.49 -18.09 2.73
C GLY A 107 5.57 -18.28 1.21
N LEU A 108 6.10 -17.30 0.49
CA LEU A 108 6.25 -17.37 -0.97
C LEU A 108 7.20 -18.51 -1.39
N ARG A 109 8.29 -18.75 -0.65
CA ARG A 109 9.20 -19.88 -0.91
C ARG A 109 8.49 -21.23 -0.74
N ARG A 110 7.67 -21.39 0.31
CA ARG A 110 6.89 -22.61 0.53
C ARG A 110 5.85 -22.84 -0.57
N LEU A 111 5.14 -21.80 -0.98
CA LEU A 111 4.15 -21.88 -2.06
C LEU A 111 4.81 -22.29 -3.39
N ARG A 112 5.96 -21.68 -3.72
CA ARG A 112 6.74 -22.02 -4.90
C ARG A 112 7.27 -23.45 -4.85
N ALA A 113 7.77 -23.92 -3.71
CA ALA A 113 8.22 -25.30 -3.52
C ALA A 113 7.09 -26.32 -3.70
N GLY A 114 5.84 -25.94 -3.39
CA GLY A 114 4.64 -26.72 -3.68
C GLY A 114 4.21 -26.72 -5.16
N GLY A 115 4.95 -26.08 -6.07
CA GLY A 115 4.63 -26.05 -7.50
C GLY A 115 3.58 -24.98 -7.89
N VAL A 116 3.24 -24.06 -6.99
CA VAL A 116 2.31 -22.96 -7.28
C VAL A 116 3.05 -21.81 -7.98
N ARG A 117 2.51 -21.31 -9.09
CA ARG A 117 3.00 -20.07 -9.71
C ARG A 117 2.50 -18.86 -8.93
N ILE A 118 3.34 -17.84 -8.80
CA ILE A 118 3.08 -16.65 -7.99
C ILE A 118 3.31 -15.43 -8.87
N VAL A 119 2.36 -14.50 -8.88
CA VAL A 119 2.40 -13.22 -9.62
C VAL A 119 1.82 -12.12 -8.73
N THR A 120 2.21 -10.87 -8.94
CA THR A 120 1.60 -9.69 -8.30
C THR A 120 0.60 -9.01 -9.24
N LEU A 121 -0.44 -8.39 -8.69
CA LEU A 121 -1.42 -7.59 -9.44
C LEU A 121 -0.83 -6.29 -9.99
#